data_AF-A0AAP3E306-F1
#
_entry.id   AF-A0AAP3E306-F1
#
_cell.length_a   1.000
_cell.length_b   1.000
_cell.length_c   1.000
_cell.angle_alpha   90.00
_cell.angle_beta   90.00
_cell.angle_gamma   90.00
#
_symmetry.space_group_name_H-M   'P 1'
#
loop_
_entity.id
_entity.type
_entity.pdbx_description
1 polymer ?
#
loop_
_entity_poly.entity_id
_entity_poly.type
_entity_poly.pdbx_seq_one_letter_code
_entity_poly.pdbx_strand_id
1 'polypeptide(L)' 'MNTAHCGECEWTAAAEVPSRDINQAMIDHYVETGHSPIVRESVVHEILSTVDEPAPRTDQ' A
#
# COMPACT_ATOMS: atom_id res chain seq x y z
N MET A 1 8.68 4.14 -0.86
CA MET A 1 9.33 3.13 -0.01
C MET A 1 8.25 2.15 0.40
N ASN A 2 8.44 0.89 0.04
CA ASN A 2 7.50 -0.16 0.38
C ASN A 2 8.01 -0.84 1.65
N THR A 3 7.09 -1.21 2.53
CA THR A 3 7.40 -1.98 3.73
C THR A 3 6.41 -3.11 3.85
N ALA A 4 6.86 -4.31 4.22
CA ALA A 4 6.00 -5.45 4.52
C ALA A 4 6.12 -5.75 6.01
N HIS A 5 4.99 -6.07 6.64
CA HIS A 5 4.94 -6.40 8.07
C HIS A 5 4.04 -7.61 8.32
N CYS A 6 4.52 -8.54 9.14
CA CYS A 6 3.76 -9.67 9.64
C CYS A 6 3.25 -9.39 11.06
N GLY A 7 1.94 -9.35 11.24
CA GLY A 7 1.33 -9.07 12.55
C GLY A 7 1.34 -10.25 13.52
N GLU A 8 1.69 -11.46 13.07
CA GLU A 8 1.68 -12.67 13.92
C GLU A 8 3.01 -12.88 14.64
N CYS A 9 4.12 -12.48 14.02
CA CYS A 9 5.47 -12.68 14.56
C CYS A 9 6.35 -11.42 14.49
N GLU A 10 5.76 -10.27 14.19
CA GLU A 10 6.40 -8.94 14.15
C GLU A 10 7.54 -8.79 13.12
N TRP A 11 7.70 -9.74 12.21
CA TRP A 11 8.66 -9.66 11.11
C TRP A 11 8.39 -8.45 10.22
N THR A 12 9.45 -7.78 9.78
CA THR A 12 9.35 -6.58 8.95
C THR A 12 10.42 -6.58 7.87
N ALA A 13 10.04 -6.25 6.64
CA ALA A 13 10.95 -6.02 5.52
C ALA A 13 10.72 -4.63 4.93
N ALA A 14 11.79 -3.97 4.52
CA ALA A 14 11.75 -2.66 3.87
C ALA A 14 12.58 -2.71 2.59
N ALA A 15 12.05 -2.16 1.50
CA ALA A 15 12.79 -2.00 0.26
C ALA A 15 12.61 -0.58 -0.29
N GLU A 16 13.73 0.01 -0.68
CA GLU A 16 13.82 1.35 -1.26
C GLU A 16 13.36 1.35 -2.73
N VAL A 17 13.76 0.36 -3.52
CA VAL A 17 13.24 -0.06 -4.85
C VAL A 17 14.04 -1.31 -5.31
N PRO A 18 13.51 -2.22 -6.17
CA PRO A 18 12.14 -2.39 -6.68
C PRO A 18 11.26 -3.37 -5.87
N SER A 19 9.94 -3.32 -6.09
CA SER A 19 8.90 -4.14 -5.44
C SER A 19 9.09 -5.66 -5.50
N ARG A 20 9.94 -6.15 -6.41
CA ARG A 20 10.27 -7.57 -6.54
C ARG A 20 10.93 -8.12 -5.27
N ASP A 21 11.78 -7.34 -4.62
CA ASP A 21 12.50 -7.79 -3.41
C ASP A 21 11.57 -7.92 -2.21
N ILE A 22 10.58 -7.03 -2.08
CA ILE A 22 9.56 -7.15 -1.04
C ILE A 22 8.62 -8.33 -1.28
N ASN A 23 8.18 -8.53 -2.53
CA ASN A 23 7.30 -9.65 -2.85
C ASN A 23 8.01 -10.99 -2.58
N GLN A 24 9.29 -11.10 -2.94
CA GLN A 24 10.08 -12.30 -2.66
C GLN A 24 10.21 -12.54 -1.15
N ALA A 25 10.57 -11.51 -0.38
CA ALA A 25 10.68 -11.62 1.08
C ALA A 25 9.35 -12.03 1.75
N MET A 26 8.21 -11.58 1.23
CA MET A 26 6.89 -12.00 1.71
C MET A 26 6.57 -13.45 1.38
N ILE A 27 6.93 -13.90 0.17
CA ILE A 27 6.75 -15.30 -0.27
C ILE A 27 7.60 -16.22 0.60
N ASP A 28 8.87 -15.89 0.79
CA ASP A 28 9.78 -16.66 1.63
C ASP A 28 9.24 -16.76 3.06
N HIS A 29 8.80 -15.64 3.63
CA HIS A 29 8.19 -15.62 4.97
C HIS A 29 6.95 -16.51 5.08
N TYR A 30 6.06 -16.47 4.09
CA TYR A 30 4.88 -17.33 4.05
C TYR A 30 5.25 -18.82 3.94
N VAL A 31 6.23 -19.16 3.11
CA VAL A 31 6.69 -20.55 2.94
C VAL A 31 7.31 -21.07 4.24
N GLU A 32 8.07 -20.25 4.96
CA GLU A 32 8.77 -20.64 6.19
C GLU A 32 7.84 -20.70 7.41
N THR A 33 6.87 -19.79 7.53
CA THR A 33 6.08 -19.59 8.75
C THR A 33 4.60 -19.88 8.61
N GLY A 34 4.07 -19.88 7.37
CA GLY A 34 2.63 -19.92 7.10
C GLY A 34 1.90 -18.59 7.33
N HIS A 35 2.59 -17.56 7.83
CA HIS A 35 1.99 -16.25 8.07
C HIS A 35 1.93 -15.43 6.79
N SER A 36 0.91 -14.58 6.66
CA SER A 36 0.73 -13.71 5.50
C SER A 36 1.08 -12.24 5.84
N PRO A 37 2.25 -11.72 5.43
CA PRO A 37 2.60 -10.32 5.65
C PRO A 37 1.73 -9.39 4.81
N ILE A 38 1.63 -8.13 5.24
CA ILE A 38 0.88 -7.07 4.54
C ILE A 38 1.85 -5.98 4.09
N VAL A 39 1.73 -5.55 2.83
CA VAL A 39 2.47 -4.40 2.30
C VAL A 39 1.81 -3.10 2.75
N ARG A 40 2.59 -2.22 3.38
CA ARG A 40 2.29 -0.80 3.55
C ARG A 40 3.06 -0.03 2.49
N GLU A 41 2.32 0.46 1.51
CA GLU A 41 2.82 1.41 0.53
C GLU A 41 2.45 2.81 1.00
N SER A 42 3.46 3.67 1.24
CA SER A 42 3.23 5.08 1.51
C SER A 42 2.83 5.78 0.22
N VAL A 43 1.60 5.53 -0.23
CA VAL A 43 1.00 6.28 -1.33
C VAL A 43 0.61 7.64 -0.77
N VAL A 44 1.41 8.66 -1.02
CA VAL A 44 0.94 10.05 -0.91
C VAL A 44 -0.06 10.23 -2.07
N HIS A 45 -1.28 9.75 -1.87
CA HIS A 45 -2.35 9.96 -2.82
C HIS A 45 -2.77 11.42 -2.66
N GLU A 46 -2.17 12.30 -3.46
CA GLU A 46 -2.60 13.69 -3.57
C GLU A 46 -4.00 13.64 -4.20
N ILE A 47 -5.03 13.62 -3.35
CA ILE A 47 -6.43 13.70 -3.77
C ILE A 47 -6.58 15.11 -4.35
N LEU A 48 -6.34 15.26 -5.66
CA LEU A 48 -6.71 16.45 -6.39
C LEU A 48 -8.22 16.58 -6.25
N SER A 49 -8.62 17.50 -5.36
CA SER A 49 -9.99 17.93 -5.19
C SER A 49 -10.40 18.67 -6.46
N THR A 50 -10.77 17.94 -7.50
CA THR A 50 -11.70 18.49 -8.49
C THR A 50 -13.04 18.60 -7.78
N VAL A 51 -13.23 19.75 -7.14
CA VAL A 51 -14.52 20.24 -6.71
C VAL A 51 -15.36 20.33 -7.99
N ASP A 52 -16.21 19.34 -8.21
CA ASP A 52 -17.30 19.44 -9.18
C ASP A 52 -18.26 20.48 -8.59
N GLU A 53 -18.07 21.74 -8.98
CA GLU A 53 -18.97 22.82 -8.64
C GLU A 53 -20.27 22.59 -9.43
N PRO A 54 -21.41 22.27 -8.79
CA PRO A 54 -22.65 22.10 -9.53
C PRO A 54 -23.07 23.48 -10.05
N ALA A 55 -23.02 23.64 -11.37
CA ALA A 55 -23.49 24.84 -12.06
C ALA A 55 -24.90 25.21 -11.56
N PRO A 56 -25.18 26.50 -11.26
CA PRO A 56 -26.49 26.91 -10.81
C PRO A 56 -27.52 26.61 -11.92
N ARG A 57 -28.57 25.85 -11.55
CA ARG A 57 -29.74 25.69 -12.40
C ARG A 57 -30.42 27.06 -12.52
N THR A 58 -30.26 27.71 -13.66
CA THR A 58 -31.13 28.80 -14.08
C THR A 58 -32.49 28.19 -14.43
N ASP A 59 -33.44 28.32 -13.52
CA ASP A 59 -34.87 28.13 -13.81
C ASP A 59 -35.35 29.41 -14.52
N GLN A 60 -35.67 29.29 -15.81
CA GLN A 60 -36.44 30.29 -16.57
C GLN A 60 -37.43 29.57 -17.47
#